data_AF-A0A9P5PDB0-F1
#
_entry.id   AF-A0A9P5PDB0-F1
#
_cell.length_a   1.000
_cell.length_b   1.000
_cell.length_c   1.000
_cell.angle_alpha   90.00
_cell.angle_beta   90.00
_cell.angle_gamma   90.00
#
_symmetry.space_group_name_H-M   'P 1'
#
loop_
_entity.id
_entity.type
_entity.pdbx_description
1 polymer ?
#
loop_
_entity_poly.entity_id
_entity_poly.type
_entity_poly.pdbx_seq_one_letter_code
_entity_poly.pdbx_strand_id
1 'polypeptide(L)' 'ISNPFVNTIITALQGPEWALLLQRIGVDAMIHLLTKTSVFVSLPNGCLCQMTGPLLL' A
#
# COMPACT_ATOMS: atom_id res chain seq x y z
N ILE A 1 -16.75 1.65 2.17
CA ILE A 1 -15.94 1.80 3.39
C ILE A 1 -15.57 3.27 3.50
N SER A 2 -16.19 4.02 4.42
CA SER A 2 -15.92 5.44 4.62
C SER A 2 -14.93 5.59 5.76
N ASN A 3 -13.80 6.24 5.51
CA ASN A 3 -12.73 6.44 6.47
C ASN A 3 -12.78 7.88 7.00
N PRO A 4 -13.17 8.10 8.27
CA PRO A 4 -13.31 9.44 8.84
C PRO A 4 -11.96 10.07 9.25
N PHE A 5 -10.86 9.33 9.23
CA PHE A 5 -9.51 9.86 9.44
C PHE A 5 -8.78 9.91 8.10
N VAL A 6 -8.20 11.08 7.76
CA VAL A 6 -7.36 11.26 6.58
C VAL A 6 -6.09 10.43 6.74
N ASN A 7 -6.19 9.15 6.42
CA ASN A 7 -5.07 8.24 6.42
C ASN A 7 -4.43 8.33 5.04
N THR A 8 -3.37 9.13 4.91
CA THR A 8 -2.65 9.38 3.66
C THR A 8 -2.25 8.09 2.93
N ILE A 9 -2.03 7.01 3.68
CA ILE A 9 -1.76 5.67 3.13
C ILE A 9 -2.98 5.10 2.40
N ILE A 10 -4.19 5.29 2.92
CA ILE A 10 -5.41 4.79 2.27
C ILE A 10 -5.67 5.50 0.94
N THR A 11 -5.44 6.81 0.89
CA THR A 11 -5.55 7.58 -0.37
C THR A 11 -4.53 7.09 -1.40
N ALA A 12 -3.31 6.76 -0.97
CA ALA A 12 -2.29 6.22 -1.86
C ALA A 12 -2.61 4.80 -2.36
N LEU A 13 -3.14 3.93 -1.50
CA LEU A 13 -3.55 2.57 -1.88
C LEU A 13 -4.80 2.53 -2.79
N GLN A 14 -5.53 3.65 -2.93
CA GLN A 14 -6.63 3.80 -3.87
C GLN A 14 -6.18 4.26 -5.28
N GLY A 15 -4.87 4.42 -5.51
CA GLY A 15 -4.32 4.76 -6.82
C GLY A 15 -4.59 3.69 -7.89
N PRO A 16 -4.65 4.08 -9.19
CA PRO A 16 -4.95 3.17 -10.28
C PRO A 16 -3.95 2.01 -10.41
N GLU A 17 -2.69 2.21 -10.00
CA GLU A 17 -1.64 1.20 -9.99
C GLU A 17 -1.95 0.04 -9.03
N TRP A 18 -2.56 0.32 -7.88
CA TRP A 18 -2.95 -0.71 -6.90
C TRP A 18 -4.18 -1.49 -7.35
N ALA A 19 -5.10 -0.83 -8.06
CA ALA A 19 -6.24 -1.50 -8.68
C ALA A 19 -5.78 -2.47 -9.80
N LEU A 20 -4.84 -2.03 -10.63
CA LEU A 20 -4.23 -2.89 -11.66
C LEU A 20 -3.48 -4.07 -11.03
N LEU A 21 -2.75 -3.83 -9.95
CA LEU A 21 -2.04 -4.88 -9.22
C LEU A 21 -3.03 -5.91 -8.67
N LEU A 22 -4.11 -5.47 -8.03
CA LEU A 22 -5.18 -6.33 -7.51
C LEU A 22 -5.79 -7.20 -8.62
N GLN A 23 -6.06 -6.62 -9.79
CA GLN A 23 -6.58 -7.40 -10.93
C GLN A 23 -5.62 -8.50 -11.40
N ARG A 24 -4.30 -8.31 -11.24
CA ARG A 24 -3.29 -9.27 -11.69
C ARG A 24 -2.99 -10.36 -10.69
N ILE A 25 -2.92 -10.02 -9.41
CA ILE A 25 -2.49 -10.97 -8.35
C ILE A 25 -3.67 -11.59 -7.59
N GLY A 26 -4.86 -11.01 -7.73
CA GLY A 26 -6.05 -11.45 -7.01
C GLY A 26 -6.10 -10.98 -5.55
N VAL A 27 -7.25 -11.21 -4.92
CA VAL A 27 -7.57 -10.68 -3.58
C VAL A 27 -6.67 -11.29 -2.50
N ASP A 28 -6.49 -12.62 -2.49
CA ASP A 28 -5.72 -13.29 -1.43
C ASP A 28 -4.25 -12.86 -1.40
N ALA A 29 -3.63 -12.78 -2.58
CA ALA A 29 -2.25 -12.30 -2.69
C ALA A 29 -2.13 -10.82 -2.30
N MET A 30 -3.11 -9.98 -2.66
CA MET A 30 -3.15 -8.58 -2.25
C MET A 30 -3.25 -8.44 -0.73
N ILE A 31 -4.12 -9.21 -0.07
CA ILE A 31 -4.24 -9.22 1.39
C ILE A 31 -2.91 -9.63 2.02
N HIS A 32 -2.27 -10.70 1.53
CA HIS A 32 -0.96 -11.11 2.03
C HIS A 32 0.08 -10.00 1.87
N LEU A 33 0.15 -9.38 0.70
CA LEU A 33 1.08 -8.29 0.39
C LEU A 33 0.88 -7.10 1.34
N LEU A 34 -0.35 -6.66 1.58
CA LEU A 34 -0.63 -5.49 2.43
C LEU A 34 -0.49 -5.79 3.94
N THR A 35 -0.61 -7.04 4.38
CA THR A 35 -0.63 -7.39 5.81
C THR A 35 0.61 -8.12 6.31
N LYS A 36 1.33 -8.83 5.44
CA LYS A 36 2.48 -9.67 5.79
C LYS A 36 3.79 -9.18 5.20
N THR A 37 3.74 -8.24 4.25
CA THR A 37 4.93 -7.70 3.60
C THR A 37 5.04 -6.20 3.80
N SER A 38 6.27 -5.69 3.73
CA SER A 38 6.55 -4.26 3.78
C SER A 38 6.78 -3.74 2.36
N VAL A 39 5.86 -2.91 1.87
CA VAL A 39 5.96 -2.30 0.54
C VAL A 39 6.49 -0.89 0.67
N PHE A 40 7.47 -0.54 -0.17
CA PHE A 40 8.12 0.76 -0.19
C PHE A 40 7.89 1.44 -1.54
N VAL A 41 7.57 2.74 -1.50
CA VAL A 41 7.53 3.59 -2.70
C VAL A 41 8.67 4.58 -2.68
N SER A 42 9.23 4.86 -3.86
CA SER A 42 10.27 5.88 -4.00
C SER A 42 9.67 7.28 -3.94
N LEU A 43 10.30 8.15 -3.15
CA LEU A 43 10.02 9.57 -3.12
C LEU A 43 10.98 10.34 -4.04
N PRO A 44 10.63 11.56 -4.50
CA PRO A 44 11.47 12.36 -5.40
C PRO A 44 12.86 12.71 -4.84
N ASN A 45 13.03 12.66 -3.52
CA ASN A 45 14.30 12.90 -2.84
C ASN A 45 15.20 11.65 -2.77
N GLY A 46 14.81 10.54 -3.40
CA GLY A 46 15.55 9.27 -3.37
C GLY A 46 15.35 8.45 -2.09
N CYS A 47 14.55 8.92 -1.15
CA CYS A 47 14.15 8.13 0.02
C CYS A 47 13.02 7.16 -0.33
N LEU A 48 12.86 6.13 0.50
CA LEU A 48 11.75 5.18 0.41
C LEU A 48 10.72 5.46 1.53
N CYS A 49 9.44 5.46 1.17
CA CYS A 49 8.33 5.54 2.12
C CYS A 49 7.69 4.16 2.27
N GLN A 50 7.61 3.64 3.50
CA GLN A 50 6.91 2.39 3.78
C GLN A 50 5.39 2.64 3.74
N MET A 51 4.70 1.96 2.82
CA MET A 51 3.25 2.07 2.64
C MET A 51 2.48 1.04 3.46
N THR A 52 3.02 -0.18 3.58
CA THR A 52 2.37 -1.30 4.28
C THR A 52 3.35 -2.10 5.14
N GLY A 53 2.81 -3.02 5.93
CA GLY A 53 3.59 -3.93 6.77
C GLY A 53 3.86 -3.39 8.18
N PRO A 54 4.39 -4.24 9.07
CA PRO A 54 4.75 -3.84 10.43
C PRO A 54 5.86 -2.79 10.44
N LEU A 55 5.87 -1.95 11.48
CA LEU A 55 6.98 -1.04 11.76
C LEU A 55 8.28 -1.86 11.83
N LEU A 56 9.26 -1.49 11.01
CA LEU A 56 10.61 -2.02 11.09
C LEU A 56 11.33 -1.33 12.26
N LEU A 57 11.11 -1.83 13.47
CA LEU A 57 11.84 -1.46 14.69
C LEU A 57 12.96 -2.45 14.97
#